data_AF-A0A7C5PR28-F1
#
_entry.id   AF-A0A7C5PR28-F1
#
_cell.length_a   1.000
_cell.length_b   1.000
_cell.length_c   1.000
_cell.angle_alpha   90.00
_cell.angle_beta   90.00
_cell.angle_gamma   90.00
#
_symmetry.space_group_name_H-M   'P 1'
#
loop_
_entity.id
_entity.type
_entity.pdbx_description
1 polymer ?
#
loop_
_entity_poly.entity_id
_entity_poly.type
_entity_poly.pdbx_seq_one_letter_code
_entity_poly.pdbx_strand_id
1 'polypeptide(L)' 'MAKKVKAVVKLQIPAGKANPAPPVGSALGPHQ' A
#
# COMPACT_ATOMS: atom_id res chain seq x y z
N MET A 1 18.36 -13.36 0.28
CA MET A 1 17.19 -14.05 -0.33
C MET A 1 16.09 -13.02 -0.54
N ALA A 2 15.53 -12.90 -1.75
CA ALA A 2 14.48 -11.92 -2.03
C ALA A 2 13.15 -12.36 -1.39
N LYS A 3 12.42 -11.42 -0.77
CA LYS A 3 11.10 -11.68 -0.19
C LYS A 3 10.08 -11.90 -1.32
N LYS A 4 9.19 -12.87 -1.14
CA LYS A 4 8.05 -13.09 -2.05
C LYS A 4 7.09 -11.90 -1.98
N VAL A 5 6.50 -11.54 -3.11
CA VAL A 5 5.49 -10.48 -3.18
C VAL A 5 4.27 -10.91 -2.37
N LYS A 6 3.87 -10.10 -1.39
CA LYS A 6 2.74 -10.40 -0.50
C LYS A 6 1.38 -10.07 -1.14
N ALA A 7 1.30 -8.93 -1.83
CA ALA A 7 0.10 -8.48 -2.53
C ALA A 7 0.46 -7.46 -3.60
N VAL A 8 -0.39 -7.34 -4.62
CA VAL A 8 -0.31 -6.29 -5.64
C VAL A 8 -1.58 -5.47 -5.55
N VAL A 9 -1.46 -4.21 -5.13
CA VAL A 9 -2.58 -3.30 -4.92
C VAL A 9 -2.43 -2.09 -5.82
N LYS A 10 -3.48 -1.77 -6.60
CA LYS A 10 -3.52 -0.59 -7.46
C LYS A 10 -4.19 0.56 -6.70
N LEU A 11 -3.39 1.54 -6.30
CA LEU A 11 -3.88 2.70 -5.58
C LEU A 11 -3.71 3.97 -6.43
N GLN A 12 -4.78 4.74 -6.54
CA GLN A 12 -4.76 6.02 -7.26
C GLN A 12 -4.67 7.16 -6.25
N ILE A 13 -3.46 7.69 -6.06
CA ILE A 13 -3.19 8.83 -5.19
C ILE A 13 -2.22 9.81 -5.86
N PRO A 14 -2.29 11.10 -5.54
CA PRO A 14 -1.27 12.07 -5.96
C PRO A 14 0.12 11.68 -5.47
N ALA A 15 1.15 12.04 -6.24
CA ALA A 15 2.54 11.81 -5.85
C ALA A 15 2.85 12.48 -4.49
N GLY A 16 3.60 11.78 -3.64
CA GLY A 16 4.02 12.29 -2.32
C GLY A 16 2.91 12.33 -1.25
N LYS A 17 1.68 11.91 -1.56
CA LYS A 17 0.54 11.94 -0.61
C LYS A 17 0.26 10.60 0.08
N ALA A 18 1.23 9.69 0.09
CA ALA A 18 1.12 8.42 0.80
C ALA A 18 1.24 8.66 2.31
N ASN A 19 0.15 8.47 3.05
CA ASN A 19 0.13 8.59 4.51
C ASN A 19 -0.69 7.42 5.12
N PRO A 20 -0.64 7.19 6.43
CA PRO A 20 -1.40 6.11 7.07
C PRO A 20 -2.94 6.27 7.04
N ALA A 21 -3.47 7.41 6.58
CA ALA A 21 -4.90 7.65 6.53
C ALA A 21 -5.57 6.81 5.43
N PRO A 22 -6.91 6.63 5.47
CA PRO A 22 -7.65 6.08 4.35
C PRO A 22 -7.39 6.94 3.09
N PRO A 23 -7.20 6.38 1.87
CA PRO A 23 -7.35 4.99 1.43
C PRO A 23 -6.07 4.13 1.50
N VAL A 24 -4.91 4.74 1.78
CA VAL A 24 -3.59 4.07 1.73
C VAL A 24 -3.42 3.09 2.89
N GLY A 25 -3.73 3.52 4.12
CA GLY A 25 -3.63 2.68 5.31
C GLY A 25 -4.57 1.48 5.25
N SER A 26 -5.79 1.67 4.74
CA SER A 26 -6.76 0.61 4.52
C SER A 26 -6.33 -0.40 3.44
N ALA A 27 -5.67 0.08 2.38
CA ALA A 27 -5.24 -0.76 1.25
C ALA A 27 -3.94 -1.53 1.52
N LEU A 28 -3.01 -0.99 2.32
CA LEU A 28 -1.71 -1.62 2.59
C LEU A 28 -1.65 -2.34 3.93
N GLY A 29 -2.45 -1.92 4.91
CA GLY A 29 -2.48 -2.50 6.26
C GLY A 29 -2.75 -4.01 6.31
N PRO A 30 -3.74 -4.55 5.56
CA PRO A 30 -4.07 -5.97 5.56
C PRO A 30 -3.00 -6.88 4.93
N HIS A 31 -1.98 -6.34 4.28
CA HIS A 31 -0.97 -7.09 3.51
C HIS A 31 0.43 -7.10 4.15
N GLN A 32 0.53 -6.74 5.44
CA GLN A 32 1.78 -6.65 6.19
C GLN A 32 2.54 -7.96 6.38
#